data_AF-A0A0H4P7U6-F1
#
_entry.id   AF-A0A0H4P7U6-F1
#
_cell.length_a   1.000
_cell.length_b   1.000
_cell.length_c   1.000
_cell.angle_alpha   90.00
_cell.angle_beta   90.00
_cell.angle_gamma   90.00
#
_symmetry.space_group_name_H-M   'P 1'
#
loop_
_entity.id
_entity.type
_entity.pdbx_description
1 polymer ?
#
loop_
_entity_poly.entity_id
_entity_poly.type
_entity_poly.pdbx_seq_one_letter_code
_entity_poly.pdbx_strand_id
1 'polypeptide(L)'
;MIKNTQKDIEVEGSGNKILGGNDNSITNNYNGQKGKLSSLFSSLKFQFENPDNVDEIKTISESLSRYLNPKDTIGLEKKLENAEKSHLEEDFIELKQMFYKKLLKYQNFEPAQEIFTFLLAIILGKYRNIIKPMLRDNQSESKILLAISEKITEPITNLLVQEGCDDIMGLTSEDIEGMYHYLTGNCHINWVL
;
A
#
# COMPACT_ATOMS: atom_id res chain seq x y z
N MET A 1 -5.13 62.26 31.23
CA MET A 1 -6.40 61.63 31.62
C MET A 1 -7.31 61.60 30.41
N ILE A 2 -7.89 60.44 30.14
CA ILE A 2 -8.54 59.99 28.90
C ILE A 2 -9.97 60.55 28.77
N LYS A 3 -10.47 60.76 27.54
CA LYS A 3 -11.66 60.07 26.98
C LYS A 3 -12.04 60.62 25.61
N ASN A 4 -11.66 59.88 24.56
CA ASN A 4 -12.42 59.87 23.30
C ASN A 4 -13.43 58.72 23.39
N THR A 5 -14.71 59.06 23.30
CA THR A 5 -15.85 58.14 23.31
C THR A 5 -16.08 57.66 21.88
N GLN A 6 -15.86 56.37 21.62
CA GLN A 6 -16.47 55.70 20.47
C GLN A 6 -17.78 55.06 20.92
N LYS A 7 -18.84 55.38 20.19
CA LYS A 7 -20.22 55.00 20.42
C LYS A 7 -20.52 53.80 19.52
N ASP A 8 -20.86 52.68 20.14
CA ASP A 8 -21.63 51.52 19.69
C ASP A 8 -21.60 51.16 18.19
N ILE A 9 -20.87 50.09 17.87
CA ILE A 9 -21.11 49.26 16.68
C ILE A 9 -21.24 47.81 17.17
N GLU A 10 -22.47 47.31 17.26
CA GLU A 10 -22.72 45.88 17.42
C GLU A 10 -22.56 45.19 16.07
N VAL A 11 -21.66 44.20 16.02
CA VAL A 11 -21.55 43.27 14.89
C VAL A 11 -21.68 41.86 15.46
N GLU A 12 -22.88 41.30 15.39
CA GLU A 12 -23.08 39.86 15.58
C GLU A 12 -22.82 39.14 14.25
N GLY A 13 -21.77 38.31 14.23
CA GLY A 13 -21.42 37.49 13.07
C GLY A 13 -20.28 36.53 13.41
N SER A 14 -20.61 35.25 13.43
CA SER A 14 -19.68 34.15 13.74
C SER A 14 -18.47 34.15 12.79
N GLY A 15 -17.28 34.40 13.34
CA GLY A 15 -16.01 33.98 12.72
C GLY A 15 -15.39 34.88 11.65
N ASN A 16 -15.76 36.16 11.54
CA ASN A 16 -15.09 37.06 10.59
C ASN A 16 -13.81 37.69 11.18
N LYS A 17 -12.66 37.38 10.56
CA LYS A 17 -11.33 37.97 10.84
C LYS A 17 -11.34 39.45 10.42
N ILE A 18 -11.41 40.38 11.37
CA ILE A 18 -11.28 41.83 11.09
C ILE A 18 -9.79 42.15 10.93
N LEU A 19 -9.39 42.67 9.77
CA LEU A 19 -7.98 42.98 9.46
C LEU A 19 -7.81 44.44 9.03
N GLY A 20 -6.93 45.15 9.73
CA GLY A 20 -6.49 46.52 9.43
C GLY A 20 -5.15 46.56 8.69
N GLY A 21 -5.02 45.76 7.64
CA GLY A 21 -3.79 45.64 6.83
C GLY A 21 -3.90 44.52 5.79
N ASN A 22 -3.06 44.56 4.74
CA ASN A 22 -3.09 43.60 3.63
C ASN A 22 -2.75 42.19 4.14
N ASP A 23 -3.75 41.31 4.23
CA ASP A 23 -3.59 39.93 4.67
C ASP A 23 -3.09 39.09 3.49
N ASN A 24 -1.81 38.71 3.51
CA ASN A 24 -1.23 37.74 2.57
C ASN A 24 -1.61 36.30 2.96
N SER A 25 -2.83 36.06 3.43
CA SER A 25 -3.29 34.72 3.77
C SER A 25 -3.54 33.93 2.49
N ILE A 26 -2.59 33.07 2.16
CA ILE A 26 -2.74 32.11 1.06
C ILE A 26 -3.57 30.95 1.61
N THR A 27 -4.89 30.97 1.38
CA THR A 27 -5.70 29.76 1.52
C THR A 27 -5.35 28.81 0.38
N ASN A 28 -4.38 27.93 0.62
CA ASN A 28 -4.12 26.79 -0.25
C ASN A 28 -5.27 25.78 -0.10
N ASN A 29 -6.34 25.97 -0.86
CA ASN A 29 -7.30 24.91 -1.12
C ASN A 29 -6.61 23.89 -2.04
N TYR A 30 -5.88 22.94 -1.44
CA TYR A 30 -5.51 21.72 -2.13
C TYR A 30 -6.79 20.93 -2.41
N ASN A 31 -7.45 21.25 -3.51
CA ASN A 31 -8.40 20.35 -4.16
C ASN A 31 -7.55 19.22 -4.82
N GLY A 32 -6.82 18.48 -3.99
CA GLY A 32 -6.00 17.36 -4.43
C GLY A 32 -6.96 16.26 -4.87
N GLN A 33 -6.90 15.87 -6.14
CA GLN A 33 -7.53 14.64 -6.58
C GLN A 33 -7.07 13.53 -5.64
N LYS A 34 -7.99 12.93 -4.88
CA LYS A 34 -7.65 11.80 -4.02
C LYS A 34 -7.09 10.70 -4.94
N GLY A 35 -5.87 10.27 -4.65
CA GLY A 35 -5.24 9.16 -5.36
C GLY A 35 -6.11 7.90 -5.30
N LYS A 36 -5.95 6.99 -6.26
CA LYS A 36 -6.74 5.75 -6.32
C LYS A 36 -6.65 5.01 -4.98
N LEU A 37 -5.46 4.91 -4.41
CA LEU A 37 -5.25 4.15 -3.19
C LEU A 37 -5.93 4.81 -1.98
N SER A 38 -5.88 6.14 -1.90
CA SER A 38 -6.61 6.93 -0.89
C SER A 38 -8.12 6.70 -0.95
N SER A 39 -8.70 6.69 -2.15
CA SER A 39 -10.13 6.42 -2.33
C SER A 39 -10.53 5.01 -1.86
N LEU A 40 -9.67 4.01 -2.11
CA LEU A 40 -9.90 2.63 -1.67
C LEU A 40 -9.79 2.48 -0.17
N PHE A 41 -8.79 3.12 0.46
CA PHE A 41 -8.64 3.08 1.93
C PHE A 41 -9.80 3.76 2.65
N SER A 42 -10.25 4.94 2.18
CA SER A 42 -11.44 5.58 2.76
C SER A 42 -12.68 4.70 2.59
N SER A 43 -12.84 4.01 1.45
CA SER A 43 -13.96 3.09 1.21
C SER A 43 -13.89 1.87 2.12
N LEU A 44 -12.70 1.31 2.32
CA LEU A 44 -12.46 0.18 3.22
C LEU A 44 -12.81 0.55 4.67
N LYS A 45 -12.33 1.71 5.13
CA LYS A 45 -12.62 2.24 6.46
C LYS A 45 -14.13 2.42 6.68
N PHE A 46 -14.82 2.99 5.70
CA PHE A 46 -16.28 3.15 5.77
C PHE A 46 -17.01 1.81 5.94
N GLN A 47 -16.61 0.77 5.18
CA GLN A 47 -17.18 -0.58 5.32
C GLN A 47 -16.87 -1.20 6.69
N PHE A 48 -15.65 -1.00 7.20
CA PHE A 48 -15.26 -1.55 8.50
C PHE A 48 -16.00 -0.90 9.68
N GLU A 49 -16.28 0.41 9.58
CA GLU A 49 -17.01 1.16 10.61
C GLU A 49 -18.54 0.95 10.53
N ASN A 50 -19.06 0.46 9.40
CA ASN A 50 -20.50 0.25 9.17
C ASN A 50 -20.80 -1.20 8.73
N PRO A 51 -20.65 -2.19 9.63
CA PRO A 51 -20.78 -3.61 9.29
C PRO A 51 -22.16 -3.98 8.74
N ASP A 52 -23.21 -3.25 9.12
CA ASP A 52 -24.59 -3.48 8.64
C ASP A 52 -24.80 -3.16 7.16
N ASN A 53 -23.88 -2.41 6.54
CA ASN A 53 -23.87 -2.07 5.11
C ASN A 53 -22.87 -2.89 4.29
N VAL A 54 -22.24 -3.89 4.91
CA VAL A 54 -21.29 -4.76 4.23
C VAL A 54 -22.09 -5.89 3.58
N ASP A 55 -22.30 -5.80 2.28
CA ASP A 55 -22.53 -6.99 1.47
C ASP A 55 -21.24 -7.82 1.59
N GLU A 56 -21.18 -8.73 2.57
CA GLU A 56 -20.04 -9.60 2.76
C GLU A 56 -19.74 -10.29 1.44
N ILE A 57 -18.60 -9.95 0.86
CA ILE A 57 -18.18 -10.56 -0.39
C ILE A 57 -17.83 -12.01 -0.08
N LYS A 58 -18.67 -12.92 -0.54
CA LYS A 58 -18.50 -14.37 -0.35
C LYS A 58 -17.40 -14.96 -1.23
N THR A 59 -16.85 -14.20 -2.16
CA THR A 59 -15.94 -14.72 -3.19
C THR A 59 -14.83 -13.73 -3.53
N ILE A 60 -13.61 -14.24 -3.58
CA ILE A 60 -12.44 -13.47 -4.02
C ILE A 60 -12.65 -13.04 -5.48
N SER A 61 -12.45 -11.75 -5.75
CA SER A 61 -12.54 -11.15 -7.07
C SER A 61 -11.62 -11.88 -8.07
N GLU A 62 -12.05 -11.93 -9.33
CA GLU A 62 -11.28 -12.58 -10.39
C GLU A 62 -9.88 -11.94 -10.54
N SER A 63 -9.80 -10.63 -10.39
CA SER A 63 -8.56 -9.85 -10.45
C SER A 63 -7.55 -10.28 -9.38
N LEU A 64 -7.99 -10.47 -8.13
CA LEU A 64 -7.13 -10.95 -7.06
C LEU A 64 -6.82 -12.44 -7.21
N SER A 65 -7.81 -13.24 -7.58
CA SER A 65 -7.69 -14.69 -7.79
C SER A 65 -6.55 -15.04 -8.75
N ARG A 66 -6.31 -14.20 -9.77
CA ARG A 66 -5.16 -14.33 -10.68
C ARG A 66 -3.81 -14.45 -9.98
N TYR A 67 -3.63 -13.78 -8.85
CA TYR A 67 -2.38 -13.77 -8.07
C TYR A 67 -2.35 -14.83 -6.98
N LEU A 68 -3.52 -15.26 -6.50
CA LEU A 68 -3.63 -16.25 -5.42
C LEU A 68 -3.50 -17.68 -5.95
N ASN A 69 -3.90 -17.92 -7.20
CA ASN A 69 -3.82 -19.24 -7.82
C ASN A 69 -2.36 -19.57 -8.18
N PRO A 70 -1.77 -20.61 -7.57
CA PRO A 70 -0.41 -21.01 -7.88
C PRO A 70 -0.33 -21.50 -9.33
N LYS A 71 0.69 -21.04 -10.06
CA LYS A 71 0.89 -21.45 -11.47
C LYS A 71 1.68 -22.74 -11.65
N ASP A 72 2.26 -23.24 -10.57
CA ASP A 72 3.02 -24.49 -10.53
C ASP A 72 2.91 -25.10 -9.13
N THR A 73 3.34 -26.34 -8.99
CA THR A 73 3.31 -27.11 -7.74
C THR A 73 4.54 -26.86 -6.85
N ILE A 74 5.55 -26.16 -7.36
CA ILE A 74 6.80 -25.89 -6.66
C ILE A 74 6.64 -24.69 -5.70
N GLY A 75 6.75 -24.96 -4.40
CA GLY A 75 6.71 -23.96 -3.33
C GLY A 75 7.89 -22.98 -3.31
N LEU A 76 7.83 -22.01 -2.39
CA LEU A 76 8.85 -20.97 -2.24
C LEU A 76 10.20 -21.59 -1.82
N GLU A 77 10.13 -22.52 -0.89
CA GLU A 77 11.22 -23.26 -0.26
C GLU A 77 12.04 -23.97 -1.34
N LYS A 78 11.37 -24.78 -2.16
CA LYS A 78 12.03 -25.53 -3.24
C LYS A 78 12.61 -24.62 -4.31
N LYS A 79 12.04 -23.44 -4.54
CA LYS A 79 12.59 -22.46 -5.49
C LYS A 79 13.87 -21.80 -5.00
N LEU A 80 13.95 -21.51 -3.70
CA LEU A 80 15.15 -20.97 -3.08
C LEU A 80 16.25 -22.04 -3.06
N GLU A 81 15.91 -23.29 -2.76
CA GLU A 81 16.84 -24.42 -2.88
C GLU A 81 17.40 -24.55 -4.30
N ASN A 82 16.53 -24.54 -5.31
CA ASN A 82 16.95 -24.58 -6.73
C ASN A 82 17.82 -23.37 -7.14
N ALA A 83 17.71 -22.25 -6.44
CA ALA A 83 18.50 -21.04 -6.66
C ALA A 83 19.80 -21.00 -5.84
N GLU A 84 20.10 -22.04 -5.05
CA GLU A 84 21.20 -22.09 -4.09
C GLU A 84 21.09 -20.97 -3.02
N LYS A 85 19.86 -20.68 -2.56
CA LYS A 85 19.52 -19.61 -1.61
C LYS A 85 18.75 -20.07 -0.37
N SER A 86 18.95 -21.31 0.05
CA SER A 86 18.26 -21.86 1.24
C SER A 86 18.50 -21.06 2.52
N HIS A 87 19.57 -20.26 2.61
CA HIS A 87 19.82 -19.40 3.76
C HIS A 87 18.83 -18.23 3.91
N LEU A 88 18.07 -17.90 2.86
CA LEU A 88 17.02 -16.87 2.89
C LEU A 88 15.63 -17.44 3.21
N GLU A 89 15.53 -18.76 3.35
CA GLU A 89 14.25 -19.46 3.40
C GLU A 89 13.40 -19.06 4.60
N GLU A 90 13.99 -19.05 5.81
CA GLU A 90 13.29 -18.74 7.06
C GLU A 90 12.62 -17.36 6.99
N ASP A 91 13.39 -16.32 6.68
CA ASP A 91 12.91 -14.94 6.56
C ASP A 91 11.82 -14.82 5.48
N PHE A 92 12.03 -15.42 4.30
CA PHE A 92 11.09 -15.28 3.18
C PHE A 92 9.77 -16.01 3.46
N ILE A 93 9.80 -17.14 4.16
CA ILE A 93 8.59 -17.85 4.59
C ILE A 93 7.83 -17.01 5.62
N GLU A 94 8.53 -16.45 6.62
CA GLU A 94 7.90 -15.64 7.66
C GLU A 94 7.17 -14.44 7.05
N LEU A 95 7.85 -13.66 6.22
CA LEU A 95 7.28 -12.49 5.53
C LEU A 95 6.08 -12.89 4.65
N LYS A 96 6.19 -13.97 3.87
CA LYS A 96 5.08 -14.51 3.08
C LYS A 96 3.88 -14.85 3.95
N GLN A 97 4.09 -15.50 5.11
CA GLN A 97 3.03 -15.89 6.02
C GLN A 97 2.38 -14.67 6.69
N MET A 98 3.15 -13.65 7.05
CA MET A 98 2.62 -12.39 7.61
C MET A 98 1.64 -11.73 6.64
N PHE A 99 2.05 -11.55 5.38
CA PHE A 99 1.16 -11.02 4.35
C PHE A 99 -0.07 -11.93 4.16
N TYR A 100 0.11 -13.26 4.08
CA TYR A 100 -1.02 -14.17 3.87
C TYR A 100 -2.07 -14.11 4.99
N LYS A 101 -1.64 -13.98 6.25
CA LYS A 101 -2.57 -13.77 7.39
C LYS A 101 -3.37 -12.49 7.22
N LYS A 102 -2.72 -11.41 6.76
CA LYS A 102 -3.39 -10.13 6.50
C LYS A 102 -4.36 -10.22 5.34
N LEU A 103 -3.98 -10.89 4.25
CA LEU A 103 -4.87 -11.17 3.12
C LEU A 103 -6.15 -11.87 3.59
N LEU A 104 -6.04 -12.94 4.37
CA LEU A 104 -7.20 -13.70 4.88
C LEU A 104 -8.09 -12.85 5.79
N LYS A 105 -7.50 -11.95 6.59
CA LYS A 105 -8.25 -11.07 7.49
C LYS A 105 -9.16 -10.10 6.73
N TYR A 106 -8.71 -9.60 5.58
CA TYR A 106 -9.45 -8.58 4.81
C TYR A 106 -10.07 -9.10 3.50
N GLN A 107 -10.00 -10.40 3.22
CA GLN A 107 -10.47 -10.98 1.95
C GLN A 107 -11.96 -10.76 1.67
N ASN A 108 -12.79 -10.53 2.69
CA ASN A 108 -14.24 -10.34 2.51
C ASN A 108 -14.63 -8.89 2.18
N PHE A 109 -13.66 -7.97 2.08
CA PHE A 109 -13.90 -6.55 1.75
C PHE A 109 -13.44 -6.24 0.32
N GLU A 110 -14.34 -5.76 -0.53
CA GLU A 110 -14.00 -5.37 -1.92
C GLU A 110 -12.82 -4.41 -2.00
N PRO A 111 -12.81 -3.30 -1.25
CA PRO A 111 -11.75 -2.32 -1.39
C PRO A 111 -10.40 -2.88 -0.94
N ALA A 112 -10.39 -3.79 0.05
CA ALA A 112 -9.15 -4.46 0.46
C ALA A 112 -8.63 -5.39 -0.64
N GLN A 113 -9.51 -6.16 -1.28
CA GLN A 113 -9.12 -7.01 -2.41
C GLN A 113 -8.56 -6.19 -3.57
N GLU A 114 -9.14 -5.02 -3.86
CA GLU A 114 -8.62 -4.09 -4.86
C GLU A 114 -7.25 -3.52 -4.49
N ILE A 115 -7.05 -3.14 -3.22
CA ILE A 115 -5.75 -2.68 -2.73
C ILE A 115 -4.70 -3.77 -2.89
N PHE A 116 -4.97 -5.00 -2.44
CA PHE A 116 -4.04 -6.12 -2.61
C PHE A 116 -3.72 -6.39 -4.08
N THR A 117 -4.74 -6.41 -4.94
CA THR A 117 -4.57 -6.60 -6.38
C THR A 117 -3.66 -5.52 -6.97
N PHE A 118 -3.90 -4.25 -6.60
CA PHE A 118 -3.14 -3.12 -7.09
C PHE A 118 -1.66 -3.20 -6.68
N LEU A 119 -1.38 -3.50 -5.40
CA LEU A 119 -0.02 -3.62 -4.89
C LEU A 119 0.72 -4.81 -5.52
N LEU A 120 0.08 -5.99 -5.58
CA LEU A 120 0.64 -7.18 -6.22
C LEU A 120 0.94 -6.94 -7.71
N ALA A 121 0.10 -6.18 -8.41
CA ALA A 121 0.34 -5.80 -9.81
C ALA A 121 1.59 -4.91 -9.97
N ILE A 122 1.77 -3.92 -9.09
CA ILE A 122 2.96 -3.05 -9.09
C ILE A 122 4.22 -3.88 -8.83
N ILE A 123 4.21 -4.73 -7.80
CA ILE A 123 5.35 -5.59 -7.44
C ILE A 123 5.73 -6.48 -8.62
N LEU A 124 4.75 -7.16 -9.23
CA LEU A 124 5.00 -8.03 -10.37
C LEU A 124 5.53 -7.25 -11.59
N GLY A 125 5.05 -6.03 -11.81
CA GLY A 125 5.55 -5.13 -12.85
C GLY A 125 7.02 -4.76 -12.61
N LYS A 126 7.39 -4.40 -11.38
CA LYS A 126 8.77 -4.07 -11.00
C LYS A 126 9.70 -5.29 -11.13
N TYR A 127 9.26 -6.47 -10.67
CA TYR A 127 10.00 -7.70 -10.87
C TYR A 127 10.32 -7.94 -12.35
N ARG A 128 9.32 -7.86 -13.23
CA ARG A 128 9.51 -8.13 -14.68
C ARG A 128 10.50 -7.18 -15.35
N ASN A 129 10.51 -5.92 -14.94
CA ASN A 129 11.28 -4.88 -15.62
C ASN A 129 12.66 -4.62 -14.98
N ILE A 130 12.86 -5.00 -13.72
CA ILE A 130 14.07 -4.68 -12.95
C ILE A 130 14.76 -5.96 -12.49
N ILE A 131 14.09 -6.73 -11.63
CA ILE A 131 14.71 -7.89 -10.97
C ILE A 131 14.96 -9.04 -11.95
N LYS A 132 14.00 -9.34 -12.83
CA LYS A 132 14.13 -10.41 -13.81
C LYS A 132 15.32 -10.19 -14.77
N PRO A 133 15.55 -8.99 -15.34
CA PRO A 133 16.79 -8.69 -16.05
C PRO A 133 18.05 -8.90 -15.19
N MET A 134 18.07 -8.44 -13.94
CA MET A 134 19.22 -8.62 -13.06
C MET A 134 19.55 -10.10 -12.79
N LEU A 135 18.53 -10.93 -12.60
CA LEU A 135 18.68 -12.38 -12.47
C LEU A 135 19.27 -13.01 -13.74
N ARG A 136 18.75 -12.62 -14.92
CA ARG A 136 19.27 -13.08 -16.21
C ARG A 136 20.73 -12.69 -16.42
N ASP A 137 21.12 -11.52 -15.94
CA ASP A 137 22.47 -10.99 -16.06
C ASP A 137 23.39 -11.50 -14.93
N ASN A 138 22.96 -12.49 -14.14
CA ASN A 138 23.69 -13.11 -13.04
C ASN A 138 24.26 -12.10 -12.04
N GLN A 139 23.50 -11.05 -11.73
CA GLN A 139 23.90 -10.09 -10.69
C GLN A 139 23.99 -10.78 -9.33
N SER A 140 24.87 -10.28 -8.47
CA SER A 140 25.06 -10.85 -7.14
C SER A 140 23.78 -10.75 -6.30
N GLU A 141 23.59 -11.72 -5.40
CA GLU A 141 22.44 -11.77 -4.49
C GLU A 141 22.24 -10.44 -3.74
N SER A 142 23.31 -9.89 -3.17
CA SER A 142 23.27 -8.61 -2.46
C SER A 142 22.73 -7.46 -3.34
N LYS A 143 23.09 -7.40 -4.63
CA LYS A 143 22.55 -6.39 -5.55
C LYS A 143 21.07 -6.60 -5.83
N ILE A 144 20.63 -7.85 -5.95
CA ILE A 144 19.23 -8.19 -6.18
C ILE A 144 18.38 -7.84 -4.96
N LEU A 145 18.83 -8.21 -3.76
CA LEU A 145 18.15 -7.88 -2.51
C LEU A 145 18.07 -6.36 -2.30
N LEU A 146 19.17 -5.64 -2.57
CA LEU A 146 19.16 -4.18 -2.53
C LEU A 146 18.18 -3.58 -3.54
N ALA A 147 18.11 -4.13 -4.76
CA ALA A 147 17.14 -3.67 -5.76
C ALA A 147 15.69 -3.97 -5.37
N ILE A 148 15.41 -5.09 -4.71
CA ILE A 148 14.07 -5.38 -4.16
C ILE A 148 13.72 -4.30 -3.12
N SER A 149 14.61 -4.02 -2.18
CA SER A 149 14.40 -3.00 -1.15
C SER A 149 14.17 -1.60 -1.76
N GLU A 150 15.12 -1.10 -2.57
CA GLU A 150 15.08 0.28 -3.08
C GLU A 150 14.09 0.51 -4.23
N LYS A 151 13.82 -0.52 -5.06
CA LYS A 151 13.02 -0.34 -6.29
C LYS A 151 11.61 -0.90 -6.17
N ILE A 152 11.33 -1.70 -5.14
CA ILE A 152 10.02 -2.31 -4.88
C ILE A 152 9.51 -1.88 -3.51
N THR A 153 10.19 -2.25 -2.43
CA THR A 153 9.69 -2.06 -1.06
C THR A 153 9.54 -0.58 -0.72
N GLU A 154 10.61 0.21 -0.85
CA GLU A 154 10.62 1.62 -0.48
C GLU A 154 9.64 2.46 -1.32
N PRO A 155 9.58 2.35 -2.67
CA PRO A 155 8.63 3.13 -3.46
C PRO A 155 7.17 2.83 -3.13
N ILE A 156 6.84 1.57 -2.84
CA ILE A 156 5.47 1.18 -2.48
C ILE A 156 5.15 1.64 -1.06
N THR A 157 6.09 1.55 -0.13
CA THR A 157 5.93 2.06 1.24
C THR A 157 5.71 3.58 1.22
N ASN A 158 6.48 4.31 0.41
CA ASN A 158 6.29 5.75 0.23
C ASN A 158 4.92 6.08 -0.38
N LEU A 159 4.45 5.27 -1.34
CA LEU A 159 3.10 5.41 -1.89
C LEU A 159 2.03 5.19 -0.81
N LEU A 160 2.20 4.21 0.08
CA LEU A 160 1.31 3.97 1.21
C LEU A 160 1.32 5.13 2.20
N VAL A 161 2.48 5.72 2.51
CA VAL A 161 2.56 6.91 3.39
C VAL A 161 1.84 8.10 2.76
N GLN A 162 1.94 8.27 1.44
CA GLN A 162 1.35 9.40 0.72
C GLN A 162 -0.17 9.26 0.51
N GLU A 163 -0.65 8.06 0.18
CA GLU A 163 -2.06 7.84 -0.18
C GLU A 163 -2.85 7.03 0.86
N GLY A 164 -2.18 6.37 1.82
CA GLY A 164 -2.78 5.50 2.84
C GLY A 164 -3.16 6.20 4.13
N CYS A 165 -3.63 7.45 4.08
CA CYS A 165 -4.00 8.20 5.28
C CYS A 165 -5.07 7.51 6.15
N ASP A 166 -5.90 6.66 5.54
CA ASP A 166 -6.91 5.83 6.20
C ASP A 166 -6.54 4.34 6.18
N ASP A 167 -5.25 3.99 6.21
CA ASP A 167 -4.81 2.59 6.20
C ASP A 167 -5.20 1.85 7.49
N ILE A 168 -6.39 1.25 7.46
CA ILE A 168 -6.90 0.38 8.53
C ILE A 168 -6.29 -1.03 8.50
N MET A 169 -5.58 -1.39 7.42
CA MET A 169 -4.89 -2.68 7.30
C MET A 169 -3.51 -2.65 7.96
N GLY A 170 -2.98 -1.45 8.21
CA GLY A 170 -1.68 -1.22 8.82
C GLY A 170 -0.57 -1.87 8.01
N LEU A 171 -0.54 -1.64 6.71
CA LEU A 171 0.46 -2.18 5.79
C LEU A 171 1.84 -1.61 6.10
N THR A 172 2.81 -2.50 6.34
CA THR A 172 4.20 -2.15 6.62
C THR A 172 5.11 -2.52 5.44
N SER A 173 6.37 -2.12 5.50
CA SER A 173 7.39 -2.57 4.55
C SER A 173 7.52 -4.10 4.52
N GLU A 174 7.39 -4.76 5.68
CA GLU A 174 7.40 -6.23 5.79
C GLU A 174 6.22 -6.86 5.06
N ASP A 175 5.04 -6.24 5.06
CA ASP A 175 3.91 -6.73 4.25
C ASP A 175 4.21 -6.63 2.75
N ILE A 176 4.90 -5.57 2.31
CA ILE A 176 5.28 -5.40 0.90
C ILE A 176 6.32 -6.43 0.47
N GLU A 177 7.31 -6.71 1.31
CA GLU A 177 8.26 -7.81 1.09
C GLU A 177 7.54 -9.16 1.12
N GLY A 178 6.63 -9.35 2.06
CA GLY A 178 5.75 -10.52 2.14
C GLY A 178 4.93 -10.73 0.88
N MET A 179 4.39 -9.68 0.27
CA MET A 179 3.71 -9.73 -1.03
C MET A 179 4.64 -10.21 -2.15
N TYR A 180 5.91 -9.77 -2.15
CA TYR A 180 6.92 -10.24 -3.11
C TYR A 180 7.19 -11.74 -2.94
N HIS A 181 7.40 -12.21 -1.71
CA HIS A 181 7.65 -13.62 -1.42
C HIS A 181 6.41 -14.49 -1.66
N TYR A 182 5.21 -13.95 -1.44
CA TYR A 182 3.95 -14.59 -1.78
C TYR A 182 3.82 -14.82 -3.29
N LEU A 183 4.14 -13.82 -4.11
CA LEU A 183 4.20 -13.97 -5.57
C LEU A 183 5.27 -14.98 -6.01
N THR A 184 6.36 -15.11 -5.26
CA THR A 184 7.38 -16.14 -5.51
C THR A 184 6.82 -17.53 -5.25
N GLY A 185 6.16 -17.74 -4.12
CA GLY A 185 5.49 -19.00 -3.77
C GLY A 185 4.38 -19.39 -4.74
N ASN A 186 3.62 -18.43 -5.26
CA ASN A 186 2.56 -18.67 -6.25
C ASN A 186 3.05 -18.72 -7.70
N CYS A 187 4.37 -18.70 -7.92
CA CYS A 187 4.97 -18.84 -9.25
C CYS A 187 4.72 -17.69 -10.22
N HIS A 188 4.52 -16.49 -9.68
CA HIS A 188 4.57 -15.25 -10.45
C HIS A 188 6.00 -14.68 -10.53
N ILE A 189 6.84 -15.02 -9.55
CA ILE A 189 8.24 -14.61 -9.44
C ILE A 189 9.11 -15.86 -9.34
N ASN A 190 10.20 -15.89 -10.12
CA ASN A 190 11.19 -16.95 -10.09
C ASN A 190 12.59 -16.35 -9.86
N TRP A 191 13.38 -17.05 -9.05
CA TRP A 191 14.78 -16.73 -8.76
C TRP A 191 15.78 -17.45 -9.67
N VAL A 192 15.29 -18.45 -10.41
CA VAL A 192 16.02 -19.14 -11.48
C VAL A 192 15.24 -18.92 -12.77
N LEU A 193 15.95 -18.61 -13.86
CA LEU A 193 15.39 -18.29 -15.17
C LEU A 193 15.75 -19.32 -16.23
#